data_AF-A0A9E0NFZ2-F1
#
_entry.id   AF-A0A9E0NFZ2-F1
#
_cell.length_a   1.000
_cell.length_b   1.000
_cell.length_c   1.000
_cell.angle_alpha   90.00
_cell.angle_beta   90.00
_cell.angle_gamma   90.00
#
_symmetry.space_group_name_H-M   'P 1'
#
loop_
_entity.id
_entity.type
_entity.pdbx_description
1 polymer ?
#
loop_
_entity_poly.entity_id
_entity_poly.type
_entity_poly.pdbx_seq_one_letter_code
_entity_poly.pdbx_strand_id
1 'polypeptide(L)'
;MWVFLGCTKPEENFIRIPSEFQVSVAEAVLEDGSRSLYLDLASISATYCLGDSLVYNTASNGYDFNVSVLESFKANECLSKRFSLDCRIQLKGFSDSMFLHIAFGKATTALLLLTDNRDFYKLELIDGTGLTLKTPQTRKIPDKLLWGYAYVKSTDPANEQLLTKLVKEIEYDCTTHWLPEGFYSYFYLGAGNSITWVEDPGLAGGYRNFYYSYSWNEVELDQFFHSLAESYERLIGFHIWTSDGKVFVLK
;
A
#
# COMPACT_ATOMS: atom_id res chain seq x y z
N MET A 1 -45.93 -12.92 30.08
CA MET A 1 -44.55 -13.42 30.20
C MET A 1 -43.91 -13.24 28.83
N TRP A 2 -43.07 -12.22 28.67
CA TRP A 2 -42.41 -11.91 27.40
C TRP A 2 -41.13 -12.75 27.31
N VAL A 3 -41.07 -13.65 26.33
CA VAL A 3 -39.85 -14.40 26.02
C VAL A 3 -39.03 -13.53 25.08
N PHE A 4 -37.92 -12.99 25.57
CA PHE A 4 -36.89 -12.42 24.71
C PHE A 4 -36.23 -13.58 23.94
N LEU A 5 -36.61 -13.77 22.69
CA LEU A 5 -35.79 -14.51 21.73
C LEU A 5 -34.58 -13.63 21.40
N GLY A 6 -33.56 -13.70 22.25
CA GLY A 6 -32.25 -13.19 21.91
C GLY A 6 -31.71 -14.02 20.75
N CYS A 7 -31.61 -13.42 19.57
CA CYS A 7 -30.77 -13.96 18.50
C CYS A 7 -29.33 -13.91 19.00
N THR A 8 -28.88 -14.98 19.66
CA THR A 8 -27.46 -15.19 19.89
C THR A 8 -26.81 -15.43 18.54
N LYS A 9 -25.98 -14.47 18.14
CA LYS A 9 -25.13 -14.58 16.95
C LYS A 9 -24.29 -15.86 17.07
N PRO A 10 -24.25 -16.74 16.05
CA PRO A 10 -23.44 -17.95 16.13
C PRO A 10 -21.96 -17.57 16.33
N GLU A 11 -21.37 -18.02 17.44
CA GLU A 11 -19.98 -17.74 17.85
C GLU A 11 -18.93 -18.39 16.93
N GLU A 12 -19.33 -19.31 16.05
CA GLU A 12 -18.41 -20.21 15.36
C GLU A 12 -17.47 -19.55 14.35
N ASN A 13 -17.73 -18.29 13.96
CA ASN A 13 -16.94 -17.59 12.93
C ASN A 13 -16.22 -16.32 13.42
N PHE A 14 -16.13 -16.10 14.74
CA PHE A 14 -15.44 -14.92 15.29
C PHE A 14 -14.07 -15.26 15.84
N ILE A 15 -13.09 -14.40 15.55
CA ILE A 15 -11.79 -14.43 16.20
C ILE A 15 -11.73 -13.31 17.23
N ARG A 16 -10.96 -13.51 18.29
CA ARG A 16 -10.65 -12.46 19.24
C ARG A 16 -9.79 -11.40 18.54
N ILE A 17 -10.22 -10.14 18.63
CA ILE A 17 -9.43 -8.99 18.16
C ILE A 17 -8.09 -8.99 18.95
N PRO A 18 -6.94 -8.96 18.27
CA PRO A 18 -5.65 -8.86 18.95
C PRO A 18 -5.55 -7.59 19.80
N SER A 19 -4.71 -7.63 20.82
CA SER A 19 -4.50 -6.48 21.71
C SER A 19 -3.56 -5.44 21.12
N GLU A 20 -2.77 -5.81 20.10
CA GLU A 20 -1.71 -4.98 19.54
C GLU A 20 -1.75 -4.94 18.02
N PHE A 21 -1.71 -3.72 17.49
CA PHE A 21 -1.71 -3.43 16.06
C PHE A 21 -0.54 -2.52 15.70
N GLN A 22 -0.13 -2.60 14.44
CA GLN A 22 0.63 -1.58 13.78
C GLN A 22 -0.29 -0.70 12.95
N VAL A 23 0.06 0.57 12.84
CA VAL A 23 -0.64 1.53 11.99
C VAL A 23 0.33 2.24 11.05
N SER A 24 -0.13 2.54 9.86
CA SER A 24 0.52 3.44 8.91
C SER A 24 -0.52 4.18 8.08
N VAL A 25 -0.09 5.26 7.44
CA VAL A 25 -0.88 5.90 6.39
C VAL A 25 -0.24 5.60 5.04
N ALA A 26 -1.06 5.29 4.05
CA ALA A 26 -0.62 5.06 2.69
C ALA A 26 -1.41 5.98 1.74
N GLU A 27 -0.70 6.60 0.82
CA GLU A 27 -1.27 7.28 -0.34
C GLU A 27 -1.51 6.25 -1.44
N ALA A 28 -2.70 6.28 -2.05
CA ALA A 28 -2.98 5.60 -3.30
C ALA A 28 -3.29 6.61 -4.39
N VAL A 29 -2.60 6.47 -5.52
CA VAL A 29 -2.92 7.10 -6.78
C VAL A 29 -3.97 6.24 -7.49
N LEU A 30 -5.13 6.82 -7.78
CA LEU A 30 -6.26 6.16 -8.44
C LEU A 30 -6.15 6.31 -9.96
N GLU A 31 -6.87 5.48 -10.72
CA GLU A 31 -6.81 5.43 -12.19
C GLU A 31 -7.20 6.75 -12.87
N ASP A 32 -7.98 7.60 -12.20
CA ASP A 32 -8.36 8.94 -12.67
C ASP A 32 -7.32 10.03 -12.33
N GLY A 33 -6.16 9.63 -11.80
CA GLY A 33 -5.09 10.50 -11.32
C GLY A 33 -5.37 11.18 -9.98
N SER A 34 -6.56 10.95 -9.39
CA SER A 34 -6.85 11.45 -8.06
C SER A 34 -6.08 10.67 -7.00
N ARG A 35 -5.90 11.29 -5.83
CA ARG A 35 -5.15 10.70 -4.72
C ARG A 35 -6.07 10.49 -3.53
N SER A 36 -5.97 9.32 -2.92
CA SER A 36 -6.69 8.96 -1.71
C SER A 36 -5.70 8.54 -0.62
N LEU A 37 -6.02 8.90 0.62
CA LEU A 37 -5.27 8.44 1.78
C LEU A 37 -6.00 7.30 2.45
N TYR A 38 -5.20 6.34 2.90
CA TYR A 38 -5.67 5.16 3.60
C TYR A 38 -4.93 5.02 4.92
N LEU A 39 -5.67 4.63 5.94
CA LEU A 39 -5.13 4.14 7.20
C LEU A 39 -5.04 2.62 7.10
N ASP A 40 -3.81 2.12 7.18
CA ASP A 40 -3.52 0.70 7.18
C ASP A 40 -3.34 0.25 8.63
N LEU A 41 -4.16 -0.72 9.05
CA LEU A 41 -4.07 -1.37 10.35
C LEU A 41 -3.71 -2.83 10.14
N ALA A 42 -2.72 -3.34 10.87
CA ALA A 42 -2.34 -4.74 10.81
C ALA A 42 -1.97 -5.26 12.19
N SER A 43 -2.40 -6.47 12.55
CA SER A 43 -1.99 -7.09 13.81
C SER A 43 -0.48 -7.32 13.84
N ILE A 44 0.15 -7.11 15.00
CA ILE A 44 1.58 -7.39 15.18
C ILE A 44 1.87 -8.88 14.99
N SER A 45 1.00 -9.74 15.51
CA SER A 45 1.13 -11.19 15.37
C SER A 45 0.65 -11.67 14.00
N ALA A 46 1.49 -12.41 13.29
CA ALA A 46 1.12 -13.15 12.09
C ALA A 46 0.68 -14.57 12.47
N THR A 47 -0.54 -14.71 12.99
CA THR A 47 -1.12 -16.00 13.46
C THR A 47 -2.43 -16.35 12.77
N TYR A 48 -2.93 -15.47 11.89
CA TYR A 48 -4.24 -15.52 11.27
C TYR A 48 -4.20 -16.25 9.93
N CYS A 49 -5.37 -16.59 9.43
CA CYS A 49 -5.56 -17.28 8.16
C CYS A 49 -5.74 -16.26 7.03
N LEU A 50 -5.40 -16.67 5.81
CA LEU A 50 -5.71 -15.87 4.64
C LEU A 50 -7.23 -15.70 4.54
N GLY A 51 -7.69 -14.45 4.44
CA GLY A 51 -9.13 -14.12 4.38
C GLY A 51 -9.79 -13.89 5.73
N ASP A 52 -9.08 -14.07 6.86
CA ASP A 52 -9.53 -13.49 8.13
C ASP A 52 -9.59 -11.97 7.97
N SER A 53 -10.64 -11.32 8.50
CA SER A 53 -10.86 -9.90 8.27
C SER A 53 -11.36 -9.15 9.50
N LEU A 54 -11.05 -7.86 9.57
CA LEU A 54 -11.57 -6.95 10.59
C LEU A 54 -12.88 -6.32 10.12
N VAL A 55 -13.87 -6.32 11.01
CA VAL A 55 -15.10 -5.55 10.83
C VAL A 55 -14.95 -4.25 11.59
N TYR A 56 -15.10 -3.13 10.89
CA TYR A 56 -14.93 -1.81 11.47
C TYR A 56 -16.02 -0.84 11.01
N ASN A 57 -16.28 0.16 11.84
CA ASN A 57 -17.09 1.32 11.48
C ASN A 57 -16.23 2.58 11.47
N THR A 58 -16.58 3.53 10.61
CA THR A 58 -15.96 4.85 10.59
C THR A 58 -17.01 5.95 10.79
N ALA A 59 -16.62 7.00 11.51
CA ALA A 59 -17.40 8.21 11.66
C ALA A 59 -16.47 9.42 11.63
N SER A 60 -16.89 10.49 10.96
CA SER A 60 -16.07 11.69 10.83
C SER A 60 -16.88 12.92 11.17
N ASN A 61 -16.27 13.82 11.95
CA ASN A 61 -16.86 15.08 12.36
C ASN A 61 -15.78 16.17 12.36
N GLY A 62 -15.73 16.98 11.31
CA GLY A 62 -14.71 18.02 11.17
C GLY A 62 -13.31 17.42 11.15
N TYR A 63 -12.50 17.75 12.18
CA TYR A 63 -11.11 17.31 12.31
C TYR A 63 -10.96 15.93 12.93
N ASP A 64 -12.04 15.32 13.43
CA ASP A 64 -11.99 14.01 14.07
C ASP A 64 -12.44 12.92 13.08
N PHE A 65 -11.65 11.86 13.00
CA PHE A 65 -11.98 10.63 12.29
C PHE A 65 -11.88 9.45 13.26
N ASN A 66 -13.03 8.83 13.50
CA ASN A 66 -13.20 7.74 14.44
C ASN A 66 -13.23 6.42 13.67
N VAL A 67 -12.41 5.48 14.09
CA VAL A 67 -12.38 4.10 13.63
C VAL A 67 -12.71 3.21 14.82
N SER A 68 -13.74 2.39 14.71
CA SER A 68 -14.09 1.39 15.72
C SER A 68 -14.03 0.01 15.11
N VAL A 69 -13.00 -0.76 15.47
CA VAL A 69 -12.89 -2.19 15.12
C VAL A 69 -13.81 -2.97 16.07
N LEU A 70 -14.89 -3.49 15.51
CA LEU A 70 -16.00 -4.08 16.25
C LEU A 70 -15.76 -5.57 16.52
N GLU A 71 -15.35 -6.29 15.48
CA GLU A 71 -15.25 -7.75 15.46
C GLU A 71 -14.17 -8.19 14.47
N SER A 72 -13.83 -9.48 14.47
CA SER A 72 -13.06 -10.08 13.40
C SER A 72 -13.69 -11.39 12.94
N PHE A 73 -13.70 -11.61 11.63
CA PHE A 73 -14.30 -12.77 10.98
C PHE A 73 -13.22 -13.78 10.62
N LYS A 74 -13.49 -15.05 10.89
CA LYS A 74 -12.63 -16.18 10.54
C LYS A 74 -13.00 -16.71 9.16
N ALA A 75 -12.01 -16.86 8.28
CA ALA A 75 -12.18 -17.55 7.01
C ALA A 75 -12.45 -19.05 7.23
N ASN A 76 -13.19 -19.66 6.30
CA ASN A 76 -13.56 -21.07 6.37
C ASN A 76 -12.35 -22.02 6.23
N GLU A 77 -11.25 -21.56 5.62
CA GLU A 77 -10.06 -22.37 5.35
C GLU A 77 -8.80 -21.65 5.84
N CYS A 78 -7.98 -22.37 6.60
CA CYS A 78 -6.68 -21.88 7.06
C CYS A 78 -5.58 -22.72 6.44
N LEU A 79 -4.94 -22.20 5.39
CA LEU A 79 -3.73 -22.81 4.84
C LEU A 79 -2.58 -22.70 5.86
N SER A 80 -1.55 -23.52 5.69
CA SER A 80 -0.41 -23.61 6.63
C SER A 80 0.37 -22.31 6.84
N LYS A 81 0.23 -21.33 5.95
CA LYS A 81 0.84 -20.00 6.08
C LYS A 81 0.02 -19.14 7.04
N ARG A 82 0.73 -18.45 7.93
CA ARG A 82 0.14 -17.51 8.88
C ARG A 82 0.28 -16.07 8.36
N PHE A 83 -0.78 -15.29 8.53
CA PHE A 83 -0.90 -13.91 8.06
C PHE A 83 -1.18 -12.98 9.23
N SER A 84 -0.91 -11.69 9.04
CA SER A 84 -1.45 -10.65 9.91
C SER A 84 -2.93 -10.46 9.60
N LEU A 85 -3.69 -10.05 10.62
CA LEU A 85 -5.05 -9.60 10.46
C LEU A 85 -5.01 -8.10 10.17
N ASP A 86 -5.40 -7.72 8.96
CA ASP A 86 -5.28 -6.34 8.49
C ASP A 86 -6.61 -5.76 7.99
N CYS A 87 -6.64 -4.44 7.91
CA CYS A 87 -7.62 -3.70 7.14
C CYS A 87 -7.04 -2.40 6.61
N ARG A 88 -7.56 -1.98 5.46
CA ARG A 88 -7.26 -0.71 4.82
C ARG A 88 -8.52 0.15 4.84
N ILE A 89 -8.41 1.35 5.43
CA ILE A 89 -9.55 2.25 5.68
C ILE A 89 -9.31 3.56 4.95
N GLN A 90 -10.19 3.92 4.02
CA GLN A 90 -10.08 5.21 3.33
C GLN A 90 -10.34 6.37 4.31
N LEU A 91 -9.40 7.29 4.38
CA LEU A 91 -9.54 8.54 5.13
C LEU A 91 -10.35 9.54 4.31
N LYS A 92 -11.16 10.35 4.99
CA LYS A 92 -11.83 11.49 4.35
C LYS A 92 -10.83 12.63 4.16
N GLY A 93 -11.09 13.50 3.18
CA GLY A 93 -10.27 14.68 2.95
C GLY A 93 -10.20 15.59 4.20
N PHE A 94 -9.02 16.12 4.47
CA PHE A 94 -8.72 17.08 5.54
C PHE A 94 -7.79 18.17 5.01
N SER A 95 -7.70 19.32 5.68
CA SER A 95 -6.91 20.47 5.19
C SER A 95 -5.44 20.36 5.56
N ASP A 96 -5.13 20.33 6.85
CA ASP A 96 -3.75 20.39 7.37
C ASP A 96 -3.49 19.25 8.35
N SER A 97 -4.48 18.94 9.19
CA SER A 97 -4.37 17.86 10.14
C SER A 97 -5.73 17.24 10.47
N MET A 98 -5.68 16.04 11.02
CA MET A 98 -6.83 15.26 11.45
C MET A 98 -6.45 14.44 12.69
N PHE A 99 -7.32 14.43 13.69
CA PHE A 99 -7.23 13.49 14.80
C PHE A 99 -7.87 12.17 14.42
N LEU A 100 -7.12 11.08 14.59
CA LEU A 100 -7.59 9.71 14.37
C LEU A 100 -7.84 9.05 15.72
N HIS A 101 -9.08 8.71 16.01
CA HIS A 101 -9.47 7.97 17.21
C HIS A 101 -9.70 6.51 16.82
N ILE A 102 -8.84 5.61 17.26
CA ILE A 102 -8.90 4.19 16.90
C ILE A 102 -9.27 3.39 18.15
N ALA A 103 -10.39 2.68 18.10
CA ALA A 103 -10.83 1.77 19.14
C ALA A 103 -10.77 0.31 18.65
N PHE A 104 -10.13 -0.56 19.43
CA PHE A 104 -10.14 -2.01 19.21
C PHE A 104 -10.99 -2.70 20.28
N GLY A 105 -12.19 -3.13 19.89
CA GLY A 105 -13.15 -3.70 20.83
C GLY A 105 -13.53 -2.72 21.94
N LYS A 106 -13.59 -3.20 23.19
CA LYS A 106 -14.08 -2.42 24.34
C LYS A 106 -13.00 -1.77 25.22
N ALA A 107 -11.72 -2.07 25.02
CA ALA A 107 -10.68 -1.76 26.01
C ALA A 107 -9.52 -0.93 25.46
N THR A 108 -9.15 -1.12 24.19
CA THR A 108 -7.99 -0.45 23.61
C THR A 108 -8.46 0.74 22.80
N THR A 109 -7.99 1.92 23.16
CA THR A 109 -8.21 3.15 22.39
C THR A 109 -6.88 3.85 22.18
N ALA A 110 -6.70 4.45 21.00
CA ALA A 110 -5.53 5.21 20.62
C ALA A 110 -5.95 6.50 19.93
N LEU A 111 -5.27 7.59 20.26
CA LEU A 111 -5.41 8.89 19.63
C LEU A 111 -4.15 9.18 18.83
N LEU A 112 -4.32 9.43 17.53
CA LEU A 112 -3.24 9.86 16.66
C LEU A 112 -3.52 11.22 16.06
N LEU A 113 -2.46 11.91 15.70
CA LEU A 113 -2.49 13.11 14.87
C LEU A 113 -1.88 12.78 13.51
N LEU A 114 -2.68 12.92 12.46
CA LEU A 114 -2.22 12.92 11.08
C LEU A 114 -2.03 14.36 10.65
N THR A 115 -0.84 14.70 10.16
CA THR A 115 -0.53 16.03 9.61
C THR A 115 -0.12 15.90 8.16
N ASP A 116 -0.76 16.69 7.29
CA ASP A 116 -0.35 16.87 5.92
C ASP A 116 0.76 17.94 5.84
N ASN A 117 1.95 17.52 5.43
CA ASN A 117 3.05 18.43 5.12
C ASN A 117 3.25 18.47 3.61
N ARG A 118 4.04 19.44 3.14
CA ARG A 118 4.31 19.61 1.71
C ARG A 118 4.76 18.32 1.02
N ASP A 119 5.70 17.59 1.63
CA ASP A 119 6.39 16.45 1.00
C ASP A 119 6.04 15.09 1.62
N PHE A 120 5.34 15.06 2.76
CA PHE A 120 5.00 13.84 3.48
C PHE A 120 3.79 14.00 4.39
N TYR A 121 3.11 12.90 4.65
CA TYR A 121 2.16 12.76 5.74
C TYR A 121 2.89 12.29 6.99
N LYS A 122 2.62 12.91 8.12
CA LYS A 122 3.20 12.53 9.42
C LYS A 122 2.12 11.98 10.32
N LEU A 123 2.36 10.81 10.88
CA LEU A 123 1.49 10.16 11.85
C LEU A 123 2.18 10.15 13.22
N GLU A 124 1.51 10.67 14.24
CA GLU A 124 2.01 10.74 15.60
C GLU A 124 1.03 10.07 16.55
N LEU A 125 1.51 9.19 17.43
CA LEU A 125 0.72 8.64 18.53
C LEU A 125 0.72 9.66 19.66
N ILE A 126 -0.44 10.24 19.95
CA ILE A 126 -0.62 11.26 20.99
C ILE A 126 -0.92 10.60 22.33
N ASP A 127 -1.80 9.61 22.34
CA ASP A 127 -2.20 8.87 23.54
C ASP A 127 -2.71 7.47 23.19
N GLY A 128 -2.76 6.59 24.19
CA GLY A 128 -3.30 5.25 24.09
C GLY A 128 -2.25 4.14 24.13
N THR A 129 -2.73 2.90 24.07
CA THR A 129 -1.90 1.68 24.11
C THR A 129 -2.36 0.71 23.03
N GLY A 130 -1.59 -0.36 22.78
CA GLY A 130 -1.96 -1.40 21.83
C GLY A 130 -1.83 -1.00 20.36
N LEU A 131 -1.18 0.13 20.06
CA LEU A 131 -0.96 0.61 18.71
C LEU A 131 0.47 1.13 18.56
N THR A 132 1.17 0.65 17.53
CA THR A 132 2.56 1.03 17.21
C THR A 132 2.61 1.61 15.81
N LEU A 133 3.38 2.69 15.60
CA LEU A 133 3.56 3.26 14.27
C LEU A 133 4.51 2.37 13.44
N LYS A 134 4.01 1.78 12.34
CA LYS A 134 4.85 1.05 11.37
C LYS A 134 5.74 2.02 10.60
N THR A 135 5.13 3.09 10.09
CA THR A 135 5.81 4.18 9.39
C THR A 135 5.28 5.52 9.93
N PRO A 136 6.05 6.21 10.79
CA PRO A 136 5.66 7.52 11.30
C PRO A 136 5.55 8.59 10.22
N GLN A 137 6.18 8.38 9.06
CA GLN A 137 6.13 9.28 7.92
C GLN A 137 5.92 8.50 6.62
N THR A 138 5.04 9.04 5.78
CA THR A 138 4.77 8.56 4.43
C THR A 138 5.03 9.69 3.45
N ARG A 139 6.05 9.53 2.61
CA ARG A 139 6.39 10.47 1.53
C ARG A 139 5.26 10.47 0.50
N LYS A 140 4.93 11.66 0.00
CA LYS A 140 4.01 11.80 -1.14
C LYS A 140 4.71 11.31 -2.41
N ILE A 141 3.96 10.66 -3.30
CA ILE A 141 4.46 10.37 -4.65
C ILE A 141 4.64 11.71 -5.38
N PRO A 142 5.83 12.10 -5.87
CA PRO A 142 5.96 13.31 -6.65
C PRO A 142 5.16 13.24 -7.95
N ASP A 143 4.71 14.39 -8.42
CA ASP A 143 4.09 14.47 -9.74
C ASP A 143 5.10 14.07 -10.82
N LYS A 144 4.55 13.50 -11.89
CA LYS A 144 5.32 12.98 -13.02
C LYS A 144 6.40 11.96 -12.63
N LEU A 145 6.12 11.16 -11.61
CA LEU A 145 6.93 10.00 -11.24
C LEU A 145 6.33 8.75 -11.88
N LEU A 146 7.18 7.92 -12.47
CA LEU A 146 6.88 6.52 -12.72
C LEU A 146 7.75 5.64 -11.83
N TRP A 147 7.21 4.50 -11.41
CA TRP A 147 7.94 3.49 -10.66
C TRP A 147 7.50 2.12 -11.11
N GLY A 148 8.37 1.14 -10.97
CA GLY A 148 8.03 -0.19 -11.41
C GLY A 148 9.18 -1.16 -11.35
N TYR A 149 8.91 -2.34 -11.90
CA TYR A 149 9.90 -3.37 -12.06
C TYR A 149 9.79 -4.00 -13.45
N ALA A 150 10.92 -4.51 -13.92
CA ALA A 150 10.99 -5.35 -15.11
C ALA A 150 11.73 -6.65 -14.78
N TYR A 151 11.34 -7.74 -15.44
CA TYR A 151 11.85 -9.08 -15.17
C TYR A 151 11.96 -9.89 -16.45
N VAL A 152 12.92 -10.82 -16.47
CA VAL A 152 13.05 -11.77 -17.58
C VAL A 152 12.01 -12.88 -17.44
N LYS A 153 11.32 -13.22 -18.54
CA LYS A 153 10.34 -14.33 -18.54
C LYS A 153 11.01 -15.71 -18.56
N SER A 154 12.30 -15.75 -18.92
CA SER A 154 13.11 -16.96 -19.03
C SER A 154 14.43 -16.77 -18.30
N THR A 155 14.95 -17.84 -17.68
CA THR A 155 16.21 -17.85 -16.92
C THR A 155 17.47 -17.85 -17.79
N ASP A 156 17.34 -17.66 -19.11
CA ASP A 156 18.49 -17.51 -20.01
C ASP A 156 19.28 -16.24 -19.68
N PRO A 157 20.58 -16.33 -19.32
CA PRO A 157 21.43 -15.17 -19.03
C PRO A 157 21.51 -14.13 -20.16
N ALA A 158 21.27 -14.52 -21.42
CA ALA A 158 21.21 -13.56 -22.53
C ALA A 158 20.08 -12.53 -22.37
N ASN A 159 19.01 -12.88 -21.64
CA ASN A 159 17.88 -11.99 -21.41
C ASN A 159 18.17 -10.91 -20.36
N GLU A 160 19.17 -11.08 -19.50
CA GLU A 160 19.58 -10.05 -18.51
C GLU A 160 20.14 -8.79 -19.20
N GLN A 161 20.79 -8.96 -20.37
CA GLN A 161 21.26 -7.83 -21.17
C GLN A 161 20.08 -7.04 -21.76
N LEU A 162 19.02 -7.74 -22.17
CA LEU A 162 17.79 -7.12 -22.66
C LEU A 162 17.07 -6.37 -21.55
N LEU A 163 17.03 -6.93 -20.34
CA LEU A 163 16.50 -6.24 -19.16
C LEU A 163 17.25 -4.93 -18.87
N THR A 164 18.58 -4.97 -18.94
CA THR A 164 19.42 -3.77 -18.80
C THR A 164 19.14 -2.76 -19.90
N LYS A 165 18.93 -3.22 -21.14
CA LYS A 165 18.60 -2.36 -22.28
C LYS A 165 17.24 -1.68 -22.10
N LEU A 166 16.20 -2.43 -21.73
CA LEU A 166 14.86 -1.88 -21.46
C LEU A 166 14.92 -0.80 -20.38
N VAL A 167 15.54 -1.08 -19.24
CA VAL A 167 15.63 -0.11 -18.13
C VAL A 167 16.37 1.15 -18.55
N LYS A 168 17.40 1.04 -19.41
CA LYS A 168 18.11 2.18 -19.99
C LYS A 168 17.30 2.96 -21.01
N GLU A 169 16.46 2.30 -21.81
CA GLU A 169 15.54 2.99 -22.72
C GLU A 169 14.53 3.83 -21.92
N ILE A 170 14.00 3.27 -20.82
CA ILE A 170 13.14 4.03 -19.91
C ILE A 170 13.93 5.19 -19.27
N GLU A 171 15.15 4.96 -18.77
CA GLU A 171 16.00 5.99 -18.16
C GLU A 171 16.44 7.10 -19.15
N TYR A 172 16.68 6.76 -20.42
CA TYR A 172 17.13 7.73 -21.41
C TYR A 172 16.08 8.83 -21.61
N ASP A 173 14.83 8.41 -21.67
CA ASP A 173 13.72 9.32 -21.89
C ASP A 173 13.05 9.82 -20.59
N CYS A 174 13.30 9.14 -19.46
CA CYS A 174 12.84 9.52 -18.13
C CYS A 174 14.03 9.79 -17.21
N THR A 175 14.21 11.04 -16.77
CA THR A 175 15.36 11.40 -15.93
C THR A 175 15.23 10.89 -14.50
N THR A 176 16.29 10.30 -13.98
CA THR A 176 16.41 9.99 -12.54
C THR A 176 16.41 11.30 -11.75
N HIS A 177 15.32 11.59 -11.05
CA HIS A 177 15.26 12.66 -10.05
C HIS A 177 15.57 12.07 -8.69
N TRP A 178 16.45 12.70 -7.90
CA TRP A 178 16.76 12.19 -6.56
C TRP A 178 15.52 12.27 -5.68
N LEU A 179 15.09 11.12 -5.15
CA LEU A 179 14.04 11.04 -4.15
C LEU A 179 14.65 10.90 -2.76
N PRO A 180 14.17 11.64 -1.74
CA PRO A 180 14.57 11.40 -0.36
C PRO A 180 14.23 9.97 0.07
N GLU A 181 15.12 9.37 0.88
CA GLU A 181 14.84 8.08 1.51
C GLU A 181 13.54 8.12 2.33
N GLY A 182 12.85 6.98 2.38
CA GLY A 182 11.61 6.82 3.13
C GLY A 182 10.57 5.94 2.47
N PHE A 183 9.38 5.94 3.06
CA PHE A 183 8.24 5.13 2.63
C PHE A 183 7.34 5.92 1.68
N TYR A 184 7.08 5.38 0.48
CA TYR A 184 6.28 6.00 -0.58
C TYR A 184 4.97 5.23 -0.84
N SER A 185 4.40 4.58 0.19
CA SER A 185 3.15 3.79 0.12
C SER A 185 3.22 2.48 -0.69
N TYR A 186 3.94 2.48 -1.82
CA TYR A 186 4.14 1.32 -2.70
C TYR A 186 5.49 0.64 -2.48
N PHE A 187 6.49 1.41 -2.06
CA PHE A 187 7.84 0.95 -1.81
C PHE A 187 8.53 1.76 -0.71
N TYR A 188 9.59 1.18 -0.17
CA TYR A 188 10.59 1.88 0.63
C TYR A 188 11.80 2.20 -0.25
N LEU A 189 12.25 3.43 -0.18
CA LEU A 189 13.50 3.88 -0.77
C LEU A 189 14.57 3.95 0.33
N GLY A 190 15.57 3.08 0.23
CA GLY A 190 16.74 3.07 1.10
C GLY A 190 17.96 3.72 0.46
N ALA A 191 19.08 3.64 1.19
CA ALA A 191 20.36 4.15 0.73
C ALA A 191 20.75 3.61 -0.65
N GLY A 192 21.36 4.47 -1.46
CA GLY A 192 21.82 4.13 -2.81
C GLY A 192 20.69 3.86 -3.81
N ASN A 193 19.50 4.44 -3.59
CA ASN A 193 18.31 4.24 -4.43
C ASN A 193 17.79 2.79 -4.43
N SER A 194 18.01 2.05 -3.34
CA SER A 194 17.48 0.69 -3.20
C SER A 194 15.96 0.74 -2.98
N ILE A 195 15.22 0.04 -3.84
CA ILE A 195 13.75 -0.06 -3.77
C ILE A 195 13.38 -1.41 -3.15
N THR A 196 12.57 -1.37 -2.08
CA THR A 196 11.92 -2.54 -1.48
C THR A 196 10.42 -2.40 -1.59
N TRP A 197 9.75 -3.31 -2.30
CA TRP A 197 8.30 -3.27 -2.48
C TRP A 197 7.54 -3.58 -1.18
N VAL A 198 6.39 -2.93 -1.00
CA VAL A 198 5.47 -3.23 0.11
C VAL A 198 4.80 -4.57 -0.09
N GLU A 199 4.38 -4.84 -1.32
CA GLU A 199 3.83 -6.13 -1.75
C GLU A 199 4.88 -6.85 -2.59
N ASP A 200 5.24 -8.06 -2.18
CA ASP A 200 6.16 -8.89 -2.96
C ASP A 200 5.53 -9.17 -4.33
N PRO A 201 6.20 -8.79 -5.44
CA PRO A 201 5.67 -9.02 -6.78
C PRO A 201 5.53 -10.53 -7.12
N GLY A 202 6.07 -11.44 -6.30
CA GLY A 202 5.89 -12.88 -6.45
C GLY A 202 6.58 -13.44 -7.69
N LEU A 203 7.58 -12.73 -8.21
CA LEU A 203 8.30 -13.09 -9.43
C LEU A 203 9.41 -14.09 -9.12
N ALA A 204 9.45 -15.17 -9.91
CA ALA A 204 10.55 -16.11 -9.87
C ALA A 204 11.75 -15.55 -10.65
N GLY A 205 12.91 -15.39 -9.99
CA GLY A 205 14.14 -14.91 -10.62
C GLY A 205 14.47 -13.45 -10.32
N GLY A 206 15.50 -12.93 -11.01
CA GLY A 206 15.93 -11.55 -10.86
C GLY A 206 14.98 -10.58 -11.54
N TYR A 207 14.69 -9.46 -10.88
CA TYR A 207 14.02 -8.32 -11.48
C TYR A 207 14.83 -7.05 -11.20
N ARG A 208 14.57 -6.00 -11.98
CA ARG A 208 15.17 -4.68 -11.82
C ARG A 208 14.06 -3.72 -11.44
N ASN A 209 14.25 -3.08 -10.29
CA ASN A 209 13.40 -2.00 -9.83
C ASN A 209 13.91 -0.68 -10.38
N PHE A 210 12.99 0.24 -10.65
CA PHE A 210 13.32 1.58 -11.08
C PHE A 210 12.23 2.57 -10.67
N TYR A 211 12.64 3.82 -10.60
CA TYR A 211 11.75 4.97 -10.59
C TYR A 211 12.40 6.07 -11.42
N TYR A 212 11.59 6.82 -12.15
CA TYR A 212 12.07 7.93 -12.98
C TYR A 212 11.05 9.04 -13.02
N SER A 213 11.51 10.27 -13.22
CA SER A 213 10.62 11.38 -13.56
C SER A 213 10.43 11.44 -15.08
N TYR A 214 9.21 11.69 -15.51
CA TYR A 214 8.88 11.88 -16.93
C TYR A 214 8.41 13.31 -17.19
N SER A 215 8.48 13.76 -18.43
CA SER A 215 7.92 15.06 -18.85
C SER A 215 6.77 14.93 -19.84
N TRP A 216 6.53 13.70 -20.29
CA TRP A 216 5.53 13.37 -21.29
C TRP A 216 4.11 13.54 -20.83
N ASN A 217 3.25 13.81 -21.81
CA ASN A 217 1.82 13.70 -21.64
C ASN A 217 1.36 12.24 -21.74
N GLU A 218 0.09 12.04 -21.47
CA GLU A 218 -0.54 10.73 -21.41
C GLU A 218 -0.41 9.92 -22.71
N VAL A 219 -0.58 10.57 -23.87
CA VAL A 219 -0.53 9.93 -25.19
C VAL A 219 0.89 9.49 -25.53
N GLU A 220 1.87 10.32 -25.20
CA GLU A 220 3.29 10.03 -25.41
C GLU A 220 3.74 8.82 -24.57
N LEU A 221 3.33 8.76 -23.30
CA LEU A 221 3.59 7.61 -22.43
C LEU A 221 2.98 6.32 -23.00
N ASP A 222 1.73 6.37 -23.44
CA ASP A 222 1.06 5.21 -24.03
C ASP A 222 1.79 4.70 -25.26
N GLN A 223 2.17 5.61 -26.18
CA GLN A 223 2.91 5.24 -27.39
C GLN A 223 4.28 4.64 -27.05
N PHE A 224 4.98 5.21 -26.08
CA PHE A 224 6.29 4.71 -25.64
C PHE A 224 6.17 3.29 -25.05
N PHE A 225 5.30 3.08 -24.06
CA PHE A 225 5.16 1.76 -23.44
C PHE A 225 4.54 0.72 -24.36
N HIS A 226 3.72 1.12 -25.32
CA HIS A 226 3.25 0.23 -26.38
C HIS A 226 4.39 -0.23 -27.29
N SER A 227 5.25 0.69 -27.74
CA SER A 227 6.44 0.36 -28.54
C SER A 227 7.41 -0.55 -27.79
N LEU A 228 7.59 -0.33 -26.48
CA LEU A 228 8.40 -1.22 -25.64
C LEU A 228 7.76 -2.60 -25.52
N ALA A 229 6.45 -2.67 -25.32
CA ALA A 229 5.74 -3.94 -25.26
C ALA A 229 5.95 -4.75 -26.54
N GLU A 230 5.74 -4.16 -27.72
CA GLU A 230 5.97 -4.82 -29.01
C GLU A 230 7.43 -5.30 -29.18
N SER A 231 8.39 -4.52 -28.69
CA SER A 231 9.83 -4.82 -28.83
C SER A 231 10.30 -5.96 -27.92
N TYR A 232 9.67 -6.16 -26.76
CA TYR A 232 10.16 -7.06 -25.70
C TYR A 232 9.17 -8.17 -25.28
N GLU A 233 7.96 -8.22 -25.85
CA GLU A 233 6.82 -9.07 -25.44
C GLU A 233 7.19 -10.53 -25.14
N ARG A 234 8.14 -11.12 -25.87
CA ARG A 234 8.47 -12.54 -25.69
C ARG A 234 9.45 -12.84 -24.57
N LEU A 235 10.22 -11.85 -24.12
CA LEU A 235 11.41 -12.08 -23.30
C LEU A 235 11.38 -11.34 -21.96
N ILE A 236 10.70 -10.19 -21.89
CA ILE A 236 10.65 -9.35 -20.71
C ILE A 236 9.20 -9.06 -20.33
N GLY A 237 8.91 -9.14 -19.04
CA GLY A 237 7.69 -8.57 -18.47
C GLY A 237 8.01 -7.33 -17.64
N PHE A 238 7.03 -6.44 -17.47
CA PHE A 238 7.14 -5.28 -16.62
C PHE A 238 5.80 -4.91 -15.98
N HIS A 239 5.88 -4.22 -14.85
CA HIS A 239 4.76 -3.58 -14.19
C HIS A 239 5.19 -2.19 -13.78
N ILE A 240 4.54 -1.18 -14.34
CA ILE A 240 4.91 0.22 -14.18
C ILE A 240 3.67 1.00 -13.79
N TRP A 241 3.79 1.76 -12.71
CA TRP A 241 2.78 2.70 -12.25
C TRP A 241 3.26 4.13 -12.51
N THR A 242 2.31 5.03 -12.62
CA THR A 242 2.56 6.47 -12.78
C THR A 242 1.83 7.26 -11.69
N SER A 243 2.36 8.44 -11.38
CA SER A 243 1.75 9.39 -10.45
C SER A 243 0.40 9.92 -10.94
N ASP A 244 0.08 9.69 -12.21
CA ASP A 244 -1.17 10.11 -12.85
C ASP A 244 -2.20 8.94 -12.89
N GLY A 245 -1.93 7.82 -12.21
CA GLY A 245 -2.89 6.73 -12.04
C GLY A 245 -2.81 5.61 -13.06
N LYS A 246 -2.04 5.78 -14.13
CA LYS A 246 -1.86 4.74 -15.15
C LYS A 246 -0.99 3.60 -14.68
N VAL A 247 -1.34 2.43 -15.18
CA VAL A 247 -0.60 1.19 -14.96
C VAL A 247 -0.31 0.53 -16.31
N PHE A 248 0.97 0.33 -16.62
CA PHE A 248 1.43 -0.40 -17.79
C PHE A 248 1.90 -1.79 -17.36
N VAL A 249 1.31 -2.83 -17.95
CA VAL A 249 1.60 -4.21 -17.60
C VAL A 249 1.92 -5.02 -18.85
N LEU A 250 3.07 -5.66 -18.84
CA LEU A 250 3.47 -6.68 -19.79
C LEU A 250 3.78 -7.95 -19.01
N LYS A 251 2.95 -8.99 -19.16
CA LYS A 251 3.07 -10.25 -18.41
C LYS A 251 4.01 -11.22 -19.07
#